data_AF-A0A7J4AYM8-F1
#
_entry.id   AF-A0A7J4AYM8-F1
#
_cell.length_a   1.000
_cell.length_b   1.000
_cell.length_c   1.000
_cell.angle_alpha   90.00
_cell.angle_beta   90.00
_cell.angle_gamma   90.00
#
_symmetry.space_group_name_H-M   'P 1'
#
loop_
_entity.id
_entity.type
_entity.pdbx_description
1 polymer ?
#
loop_
_entity_poly.entity_id
_entity_poly.type
_entity_poly.pdbx_seq_one_letter_code
_entity_poly.pdbx_strand_id
1 'polypeptide(L)' 'MSDEELVLRILKNSGGRLAQKQIKEATGFSKAKTSMVLNELQKKGLIRKIKRGREYIVGLI' A
#
# COMPACT_ATOMS: atom_id res chain seq x y z
N MET A 1 1.96 5.40 15.92
CA MET A 1 1.81 5.46 14.45
C MET A 1 1.17 4.15 14.01
N SER A 2 0.05 4.21 13.31
CA SER A 2 -0.66 3.00 12.86
C SER A 2 -0.01 2.39 11.62
N ASP A 3 -0.33 1.13 11.32
CA ASP A 3 0.12 0.47 10.09
C ASP A 3 -0.39 1.20 8.83
N GLU A 4 -1.61 1.72 8.88
CA GLU A 4 -2.21 2.53 7.82
C GLU A 4 -1.46 3.85 7.61
N GLU A 5 -1.15 4.57 8.70
CA GLU A 5 -0.36 5.81 8.64
C GLU A 5 1.02 5.58 8.04
N LEU A 6 1.68 4.47 8.38
CA LEU A 6 2.96 4.09 7.80
C LEU A 6 2.87 3.91 6.28
N VAL A 7 1.88 3.15 5.82
CA VAL A 7 1.69 2.91 4.37
C VAL A 7 1.37 4.22 3.64
N LEU A 8 0.52 5.08 4.20
CA LEU A 8 0.19 6.38 3.61
C LEU A 8 1.42 7.31 3.54
N ARG A 9 2.26 7.33 4.59
CA ARG A 9 3.52 8.10 4.58
C ARG A 9 4.48 7.60 3.51
N ILE A 10 4.66 6.28 3.39
CA ILE A 10 5.52 5.67 2.38
C ILE A 10 5.02 6.01 0.96
N LEU A 11 3.71 5.91 0.72
CA LEU A 11 3.10 6.29 -0.55
C LEU A 11 3.32 7.77 -0.86
N LYS A 12 3.07 8.68 0.09
CA LYS A 12 3.29 10.13 -0.09
C LYS A 12 4.75 10.44 -0.42
N ASN A 13 5.69 9.86 0.31
CA ASN A 13 7.12 10.06 0.08
C ASN A 13 7.61 9.47 -1.24
N SER A 14 6.85 8.56 -1.85
CA SER A 14 7.20 7.89 -3.11
C SER A 14 6.43 8.43 -4.32
N GLY A 15 5.98 9.69 -4.26
CA GLY A 15 5.23 10.32 -5.37
C GLY A 15 3.79 9.83 -5.50
N GLY A 16 3.22 9.28 -4.43
CA GLY A 16 1.83 8.83 -4.34
C GLY A 16 1.56 7.45 -4.94
N ARG A 17 2.58 6.71 -5.41
CA ARG A 17 2.37 5.39 -6.02
C ARG A 17 3.55 4.44 -5.82
N LEU A 18 3.28 3.18 -5.47
CA LEU A 18 4.28 2.13 -5.33
C LEU A 18 3.74 0.75 -5.72
N ALA A 19 4.62 -0.18 -6.08
CA ALA A 19 4.23 -1.58 -6.12
C ALA A 19 3.95 -2.12 -4.70
N GLN A 20 2.97 -3.00 -4.57
CA GLN A 20 2.64 -3.67 -3.29
C GLN A 20 3.85 -4.42 -2.73
N LYS A 21 4.72 -4.98 -3.58
CA LYS A 21 5.98 -5.62 -3.17
C LYS A 21 6.93 -4.62 -2.48
N GLN A 22 7.06 -3.41 -3.04
CA GLN A 22 7.88 -2.34 -2.44
C GLN A 22 7.29 -1.86 -1.12
N ILE A 23 5.97 -1.77 -1.00
CA ILE A 23 5.30 -1.43 0.28
C ILE A 23 5.61 -2.49 1.34
N LYS A 24 5.52 -3.78 0.98
CA LYS A 24 5.88 -4.88 1.88
C LYS A 24 7.33 -4.77 2.35
N GLU A 25 8.26 -4.52 1.42
CA GLU A 25 9.69 -4.37 1.72
C GLU A 25 9.98 -3.15 2.60
N ALA A 26 9.37 -2.00 2.32
CA ALA A 26 9.55 -0.77 3.09
C ALA A 26 8.92 -0.82 4.50
N THR A 27 7.84 -1.58 4.67
CA THR A 27 7.15 -1.73 5.97
C THR A 27 7.67 -2.90 6.81
N GLY A 28 8.33 -3.88 6.20
CA GLY A 28 8.68 -5.16 6.83
C GLY A 28 7.46 -6.05 7.12
N PHE A 29 6.28 -5.73 6.59
CA PHE A 29 5.07 -6.50 6.84
C PHE A 29 5.11 -7.90 6.21
N SER A 30 4.40 -8.84 6.83
CA SER A 30 4.08 -10.11 6.18
C SER A 30 3.19 -9.90 4.95
N LYS A 31 3.14 -10.88 4.04
CA LYS A 31 2.24 -10.83 2.86
C LYS A 31 0.78 -10.65 3.29
N ALA A 32 0.35 -11.37 4.33
CA ALA A 32 -1.01 -11.29 4.87
C ALA A 32 -1.29 -9.90 5.46
N LYS A 33 -0.40 -9.38 6.31
CA LYS A 33 -0.54 -8.05 6.92
C LYS A 33 -0.55 -6.93 5.88
N THR A 34 0.33 -7.01 4.89
CA THR A 34 0.35 -6.05 3.76
C THR A 34 -0.99 -6.06 3.02
N SER A 35 -1.54 -7.25 2.73
CA SER A 35 -2.83 -7.34 2.05
C SER A 35 -3.97 -6.79 2.90
N MET A 36 -3.97 -7.07 4.21
CA MET A 36 -4.99 -6.60 5.16
C MET A 36 -5.03 -5.06 5.19
N VAL A 37 -3.90 -4.42 5.49
CA VAL A 37 -3.81 -2.95 5.59
C VAL A 37 -4.18 -2.27 4.28
N LEU A 38 -3.71 -2.78 3.14
CA LEU A 38 -4.06 -2.21 1.83
C LEU A 38 -5.56 -2.38 1.51
N ASN A 39 -6.19 -3.46 1.95
CA ASN A 39 -7.63 -3.63 1.75
C ASN A 39 -8.43 -2.69 2.65
N GLU A 40 -7.99 -2.44 3.88
CA GLU A 40 -8.62 -1.46 4.79
C GLU A 40 -8.51 -0.02 4.25
N LEU A 41 -7.32 0.38 3.81
CA LEU A 41 -7.11 1.69 3.18
C LEU A 41 -7.94 1.86 1.90
N GLN A 42 -8.08 0.79 1.10
CA GLN A 42 -8.93 0.83 -0.09
C GLN A 42 -10.41 0.94 0.26
N LYS A 43 -10.88 0.21 1.29
CA LYS A 43 -12.26 0.33 1.81
C LYS A 43 -12.56 1.73 2.32
N LYS A 44 -11.56 2.39 2.92
CA LYS A 44 -11.65 3.79 3.38
C LYS A 44 -11.57 4.82 2.24
N GLY A 45 -11.37 4.39 0.99
CA GLY A 45 -11.26 5.31 -0.15
C GLY A 45 -9.98 6.16 -0.14
N LEU A 46 -8.92 5.72 0.55
CA LEU A 46 -7.66 6.45 0.65
C LEU A 46 -6.64 6.04 -0.42
N ILE A 47 -6.77 4.81 -0.93
CA ILE A 47 -5.90 4.27 -1.97
C ILE A 47 -6.71 3.48 -3.01
N ARG A 48 -6.09 3.27 -4.17
CA ARG A 48 -6.54 2.35 -5.21
C ARG A 48 -5.46 1.33 -5.53
N LYS A 49 -5.87 0.11 -5.88
CA LYS A 49 -4.98 -0.98 -6.34
C LYS A 49 -5.25 -1.27 -7.81
N ILE A 50 -4.22 -1.14 -8.64
CA ILE A 50 -4.27 -1.41 -10.08
C ILE A 50 -3.41 -2.64 -10.35
N LYS A 51 -3.98 -3.68 -10.95
CA LYS A 51 -3.22 -4.87 -11.33
C LYS A 51 -2.32 -4.55 -12.52
N ARG A 52 -1.03 -4.82 -12.42
CA ARG A 52 -0.04 -4.70 -13.50
C ARG A 52 0.75 -6.00 -13.60
N GLY A 53 0.40 -6.84 -14.57
CA GLY A 53 0.96 -8.19 -14.70
C GLY A 53 0.63 -9.05 -13.46
N ARG A 54 1.68 -9.53 -12.77
CA ARG A 54 1.56 -10.36 -11.56
C ARG A 54 1.61 -9.58 -10.25
N GLU A 55 1.68 -8.25 -10.31
CA GLU A 55 1.75 -7.39 -9.11
C GLU A 55 0.62 -6.37 -9.09
N TYR A 56 0.39 -5.80 -7.90
CA TYR A 56 -0.49 -4.64 -7.72
C TYR A 56 0.34 -3.38 -7.57
N ILE A 57 -0.05 -2.35 -8.29
CA ILE A 57 0.40 -0.98 -8.08
C ILE A 57 -0.63 -0.29 -7.19
N VAL A 58 -0.17 0.21 -6.06
CA VAL A 58 -0.97 0.94 -5.09
C VAL A 58 -0.74 2.43 -5.31
N GLY A 59 -1.80 3.21 -5.43
CA GLY A 59 -1.72 4.67 -5.51
C GLY A 59 -2.66 5.34 -4.52
N LEU A 60 -2.30 6.53 -4.07
CA LEU A 60 -3.22 7.42 -3.37
C LEU A 60 -4.37 7.80 -4.32
N ILE A 61 -5.55 8.04 -3.73
CA ILE A 61 -6.71 8.61 -4.43
C ILE A 61 -6.56 10.14 -4.46
#